data_AF-A0A943N535-F1
#
_entry.id   AF-A0A943N535-F1
#
_cell.length_a   1.000
_cell.length_b   1.000
_cell.length_c   1.000
_cell.angle_alpha   90.00
_cell.angle_beta   90.00
_cell.angle_gamma   90.00
#
_symmetry.space_group_name_H-M   'P 1'
#
loop_
_entity.id
_entity.type
_entity.pdbx_description
1 polymer ?
#
loop_
_entity_poly.entity_id
_entity_poly.type
_entity_poly.pdbx_seq_one_letter_code
_entity_poly.pdbx_strand_id
1 'polypeptide(L)'
;MTENWSLYHPEIPEFLRRLAETPPMARLRQVGMNCGCEYTSFPRFAGWVPYSRFDHSVGVGLIVWHFTGDLRQSAAGLLHDAATPAFAHVVDFLHGDHLHQESTEARTAELIETSPELQALLREYGLTTEDVADYHRYPIADNDSPQLSADRLEYTLGDLRCYGFAGAD
;
A
#
# COMPACT_ATOMS: atom_id res chain seq x y z
N MET A 1 6.48 12.00 -1.93
CA MET A 1 5.16 11.51 -1.48
C MET A 1 5.03 11.36 0.02
N THR A 2 6.11 11.06 0.75
CA THR A 2 6.15 11.05 2.23
C THR A 2 5.56 12.29 2.91
N GLU A 3 5.53 13.44 2.23
CA GLU A 3 4.86 14.67 2.67
C GLU A 3 3.36 14.51 2.95
N ASN A 4 2.69 13.51 2.33
CA ASN A 4 1.29 13.20 2.64
C ASN A 4 1.12 12.48 3.98
N TRP A 5 2.15 11.83 4.51
CA TRP A 5 1.98 11.03 5.73
C TRP A 5 1.54 11.88 6.92
N SER A 6 2.00 13.14 7.02
CA SER A 6 1.58 14.07 8.07
C SER A 6 0.11 14.54 7.92
N LEU A 7 -0.47 14.44 6.72
CA LEU A 7 -1.91 14.64 6.50
C LEU A 7 -2.71 13.48 7.08
N TYR A 8 -2.20 12.26 6.97
CA TYR A 8 -2.89 11.04 7.39
C TYR A 8 -2.78 10.80 8.89
N HIS A 9 -1.59 11.01 9.48
CA HIS A 9 -1.36 10.90 10.91
C HIS A 9 -0.11 11.70 11.31
N PRO A 10 -0.09 12.41 12.45
CA PRO A 10 1.01 13.29 12.83
C PRO A 10 2.35 12.57 13.06
N GLU A 11 2.31 11.28 13.36
CA GLU A 11 3.50 10.46 13.65
C GLU A 11 3.35 9.07 13.02
N ILE A 12 4.45 8.39 12.74
CA ILE A 12 4.40 6.97 12.31
C ILE A 12 4.59 6.10 13.56
N PRO A 13 3.57 5.34 13.99
CA PRO A 13 3.71 4.41 15.10
C PRO A 13 4.90 3.46 14.92
N GLU A 14 5.60 3.15 16.01
CA GLU A 14 6.81 2.32 15.94
C GLU A 14 6.57 0.97 15.25
N PHE A 15 5.43 0.33 15.52
CA PHE A 15 5.11 -0.96 14.91
C PHE A 15 4.96 -0.86 13.39
N LEU A 16 4.26 0.15 12.86
CA LEU A 16 4.12 0.38 11.42
C LEU A 16 5.48 0.66 10.78
N ARG A 17 6.29 1.51 11.42
CA ARG A 17 7.65 1.81 10.93
C ARG A 17 8.49 0.54 10.85
N ARG A 18 8.45 -0.33 11.87
CA ARG A 18 9.22 -1.57 11.90
C ARG A 18 8.74 -2.57 10.85
N LEU A 19 7.43 -2.73 10.68
CA LEU A 19 6.84 -3.58 9.64
C LEU A 19 7.19 -3.08 8.23
N ALA A 20 7.15 -1.76 8.01
CA ALA A 20 7.48 -1.14 6.72
C ALA A 20 8.93 -1.37 6.30
N GLU A 21 9.87 -1.50 7.25
CA GLU A 21 11.27 -1.78 6.92
C GLU A 21 11.57 -3.27 6.65
N THR A 22 10.58 -4.16 6.74
CA THR A 22 10.79 -5.57 6.39
C THR A 22 11.03 -5.76 4.89
N PRO A 23 11.77 -6.80 4.45
CA PRO A 23 12.07 -7.00 3.02
C PRO A 23 10.84 -7.01 2.10
N PRO A 24 9.71 -7.67 2.46
CA PRO A 24 8.42 -7.57 1.77
C PRO A 24 7.97 -6.16 1.41
N MET A 25 8.15 -5.21 2.33
CA MET A 25 7.68 -3.84 2.18
C MET A 25 8.76 -2.95 1.57
N ALA A 26 10.01 -3.08 2.03
CA ALA A 26 11.11 -2.25 1.58
C ALA A 26 11.34 -2.31 0.06
N ARG A 27 11.06 -3.45 -0.59
CA ARG A 27 11.14 -3.59 -2.05
C ARG A 27 10.17 -2.66 -2.80
N LEU A 28 9.03 -2.32 -2.21
CA LEU A 28 7.98 -1.53 -2.86
C LEU A 28 8.42 -0.09 -3.13
N ARG A 29 9.53 0.37 -2.53
CA ARG A 29 10.16 1.65 -2.87
C ARG A 29 10.59 1.74 -4.33
N GLN A 30 10.79 0.58 -4.97
CA GLN A 30 11.17 0.45 -6.37
C GLN A 30 9.99 0.05 -7.27
N VAL A 31 8.77 -0.02 -6.72
CA VAL A 31 7.55 -0.32 -7.47
C VAL A 31 6.71 0.95 -7.52
N GLY A 32 6.55 1.52 -8.70
CA GLY A 32 5.72 2.70 -8.87
C GLY A 32 4.23 2.40 -8.74
N MET A 33 3.48 3.39 -8.27
CA MET A 33 2.02 3.28 -8.13
C MET A 33 1.32 3.18 -9.48
N ASN A 34 1.86 3.87 -10.49
CA ASN A 34 1.20 4.20 -11.73
C ASN A 34 1.58 3.29 -12.92
N CYS A 35 1.77 2.00 -12.66
CA CYS A 35 1.98 0.96 -13.69
C CYS A 35 3.11 1.28 -14.71
N GLY A 36 4.15 2.01 -14.29
CA GLY A 36 5.30 2.36 -15.13
C GLY A 36 5.09 3.56 -16.06
N CYS A 37 3.99 4.31 -15.94
CA CYS A 37 3.80 5.59 -16.63
C CYS A 37 4.95 6.56 -16.36
N GLU A 38 5.49 6.53 -15.14
CA GLU A 38 6.62 7.32 -14.67
C GLU A 38 7.95 6.98 -15.38
N TYR A 39 8.06 5.84 -16.06
CA TYR A 39 9.25 5.46 -16.83
C TYR A 39 9.18 5.88 -18.31
N THR A 40 8.05 6.42 -18.74
CA THR A 40 7.85 6.77 -20.14
C THR A 40 8.34 8.17 -20.46
N SER A 41 8.78 8.40 -21.69
CA SER A 41 9.04 9.75 -22.22
C SER A 41 7.77 10.44 -22.76
N PHE A 42 6.58 9.89 -22.46
CA PHE A 42 5.33 10.45 -22.95
C PHE A 42 5.08 11.80 -22.28
N PRO A 43 4.86 12.90 -23.02
CA PRO A 43 4.82 14.25 -22.45
C PRO A 43 3.83 14.45 -21.30
N ARG A 44 2.74 13.68 -21.29
CA ARG A 44 1.73 13.73 -20.21
C ARG A 44 2.25 13.20 -18.87
N PHE A 45 3.19 12.25 -18.88
CA PHE A 45 3.68 11.55 -17.70
C PHE A 45 5.10 11.97 -17.30
N ALA A 46 5.85 12.59 -18.22
CA ALA A 46 7.24 12.98 -18.04
C ALA A 46 7.51 13.97 -16.87
N GLY A 47 6.46 14.61 -16.35
CA GLY A 47 6.54 15.54 -15.22
C GLY A 47 5.99 15.00 -13.89
N TRP A 48 5.55 13.75 -13.83
CA TRP A 48 4.99 13.17 -12.61
C TRP A 48 6.06 13.03 -11.53
N VAL A 49 5.70 13.41 -10.29
CA VAL A 49 6.60 13.23 -9.15
C VAL A 49 6.62 11.76 -8.72
N PRO A 50 7.77 11.23 -8.24
CA PRO A 50 7.85 9.83 -7.81
C PRO A 50 6.82 9.50 -6.72
N TYR A 51 6.06 8.44 -6.97
CA TYR A 51 5.07 7.89 -6.05
C TYR A 51 5.14 6.37 -6.09
N SER A 52 5.64 5.79 -4.99
CA SER A 52 5.85 4.36 -4.89
C SER A 52 4.70 3.66 -4.16
N ARG A 53 4.52 2.36 -4.44
CA ARG A 53 3.65 1.48 -3.66
C ARG A 53 4.04 1.47 -2.19
N PHE A 54 5.32 1.67 -1.86
CA PHE A 54 5.75 1.83 -0.47
C PHE A 54 5.15 3.07 0.21
N ASP A 55 5.20 4.22 -0.46
CA ASP A 55 4.62 5.46 0.07
C ASP A 55 3.12 5.30 0.31
N HIS A 56 2.46 4.67 -0.66
CA HIS A 56 1.05 4.34 -0.61
C HIS A 56 0.70 3.43 0.56
N SER A 57 1.33 2.26 0.66
CA SER A 57 1.03 1.29 1.72
C SER A 57 1.29 1.84 3.13
N VAL A 58 2.34 2.66 3.31
CA VAL A 58 2.54 3.36 4.59
C VAL A 58 1.40 4.34 4.85
N GLY A 59 0.97 5.10 3.84
CA GLY A 59 -0.17 6.00 3.95
C GLY A 59 -1.46 5.28 4.36
N VAL A 60 -1.77 4.13 3.73
CA VAL A 60 -2.94 3.32 4.07
C VAL A 60 -2.88 2.85 5.53
N GLY A 61 -1.75 2.29 5.96
CA GLY A 61 -1.54 1.90 7.35
C GLY A 61 -1.74 3.05 8.34
N LEU A 62 -1.30 4.27 7.99
CA LEU A 62 -1.48 5.47 8.82
C LEU A 62 -2.94 5.92 8.89
N ILE A 63 -3.68 5.92 7.78
CA ILE A 63 -5.11 6.26 7.75
C ILE A 63 -5.89 5.28 8.62
N VAL A 64 -5.65 3.98 8.45
CA VAL A 64 -6.31 2.94 9.26
C VAL A 64 -5.98 3.14 10.75
N TRP A 65 -4.71 3.38 11.07
CA TRP A 65 -4.28 3.64 12.44
C TRP A 65 -4.97 4.88 13.04
N HIS A 66 -5.07 5.97 12.29
CA HIS A 66 -5.70 7.21 12.72
C HIS A 66 -7.15 6.99 13.19
N PHE A 67 -7.92 6.18 12.46
CA PHE A 67 -9.33 5.97 12.76
C PHE A 67 -9.59 4.84 13.77
N THR A 68 -8.70 3.85 13.85
CA THR A 68 -8.99 2.61 14.61
C THR A 68 -8.11 2.42 15.84
N GLY A 69 -6.87 2.91 15.80
CA GLY A 69 -5.84 2.54 16.79
C GLY A 69 -5.56 1.03 16.86
N ASP A 70 -5.97 0.25 15.86
CA ASP A 70 -5.90 -1.21 15.89
C ASP A 70 -4.68 -1.74 15.13
N LEU A 71 -3.88 -2.58 15.80
CA LEU A 71 -2.66 -3.15 15.24
C LEU A 71 -2.93 -4.07 14.03
N ARG A 72 -3.97 -4.91 14.09
CA ARG A 72 -4.28 -5.91 13.05
C ARG A 72 -4.71 -5.20 11.78
N GLN A 73 -5.66 -4.27 11.90
CA GLN A 73 -6.19 -3.52 10.77
C GLN A 73 -5.10 -2.67 10.10
N SER A 74 -4.30 -1.97 10.90
CA SER A 74 -3.26 -1.08 10.39
C SER A 74 -2.12 -1.87 9.74
N ALA A 75 -1.76 -3.03 10.30
CA ALA A 75 -0.77 -3.92 9.69
C ALA A 75 -1.31 -4.54 8.39
N ALA A 76 -2.59 -4.92 8.34
CA ALA A 76 -3.22 -5.41 7.11
C ALA A 76 -3.23 -4.33 6.01
N GLY A 77 -3.64 -3.10 6.36
CA GLY A 77 -3.57 -1.96 5.45
C GLY A 77 -2.14 -1.63 4.98
N LEU A 78 -1.14 -1.80 5.84
CA LEU A 78 0.27 -1.65 5.43
C LEU A 78 0.72 -2.76 4.48
N LEU A 79 0.26 -4.00 4.68
CA LEU A 79 0.77 -5.18 3.96
C LEU A 79 -0.03 -5.56 2.71
N HIS A 80 -1.17 -4.91 2.46
CA HIS A 80 -2.11 -5.30 1.38
C HIS A 80 -1.42 -5.41 0.00
N ASP A 81 -0.49 -4.49 -0.27
CA ASP A 81 0.24 -4.37 -1.53
C ASP A 81 1.61 -5.08 -1.53
N ALA A 82 1.93 -5.84 -0.47
CA ALA A 82 3.25 -6.44 -0.28
C ALA A 82 3.65 -7.43 -1.39
N ALA A 83 2.69 -7.96 -2.15
CA ALA A 83 2.91 -8.85 -3.30
C ALA A 83 2.96 -8.15 -4.67
N THR A 84 2.63 -6.85 -4.74
CA THR A 84 2.46 -6.14 -5.99
C THR A 84 3.74 -6.17 -6.85
N PRO A 85 3.68 -6.71 -8.08
CA PRO A 85 4.85 -6.87 -8.94
C PRO A 85 5.27 -5.53 -9.57
N ALA A 86 6.42 -5.52 -10.25
CA ALA A 86 6.77 -4.42 -11.12
C ALA A 86 5.66 -4.20 -12.17
N PHE A 87 5.36 -2.93 -12.47
CA PHE A 87 4.21 -2.52 -13.31
C PHE A 87 2.82 -2.82 -12.73
N ALA A 88 2.73 -3.25 -11.46
CA ALA A 88 1.48 -3.40 -10.71
C ALA A 88 0.38 -4.16 -11.50
N HIS A 89 -0.77 -3.53 -11.71
CA HIS A 89 -1.98 -4.12 -12.29
C HIS A 89 -1.85 -4.60 -13.75
N VAL A 90 -0.71 -4.37 -14.42
CA VAL A 90 -0.44 -4.97 -15.73
C VAL A 90 -0.55 -6.50 -15.67
N VAL A 91 -0.22 -7.11 -14.53
CA VAL A 91 -0.38 -8.56 -14.31
C VAL A 91 -1.84 -9.01 -14.36
N ASP A 92 -2.77 -8.18 -13.88
CA ASP A 92 -4.21 -8.49 -13.91
C ASP A 92 -4.72 -8.51 -15.35
N PHE A 93 -4.27 -7.58 -16.19
CA PHE A 93 -4.57 -7.59 -17.63
C PHE A 93 -4.00 -8.83 -18.33
N LEU A 94 -2.77 -9.22 -18.00
CA LEU A 94 -2.13 -10.41 -18.57
C LEU A 94 -2.93 -11.69 -18.25
N HIS A 95 -3.49 -11.78 -17.04
CA HIS A 95 -4.28 -12.92 -16.60
C HIS A 95 -5.78 -12.81 -16.90
N GLY A 96 -6.25 -11.72 -17.51
CA GLY A 96 -7.66 -11.50 -17.82
C GLY A 96 -8.52 -11.12 -16.61
N ASP A 97 -7.88 -10.73 -15.51
CA ASP A 97 -8.46 -10.45 -14.20
C ASP A 97 -8.58 -8.94 -13.89
N HIS A 98 -8.45 -8.09 -14.90
CA HIS A 98 -8.52 -6.62 -14.77
C HIS A 98 -9.78 -6.03 -14.09
N LEU A 99 -10.86 -6.81 -13.94
CA LEU A 99 -12.08 -6.37 -13.24
C LEU A 99 -12.02 -6.58 -11.73
N HIS A 100 -11.45 -7.68 -11.25
CA HIS A 100 -11.37 -7.99 -9.82
C HIS A 100 -9.98 -7.69 -9.23
N GLN A 101 -8.94 -7.68 -10.08
CA GLN A 101 -7.56 -7.31 -9.71
C GLN A 101 -6.93 -8.20 -8.62
N GLU A 102 -7.41 -9.43 -8.48
CA GLU A 102 -6.99 -10.39 -7.46
C GLU A 102 -5.59 -10.95 -7.74
N SER A 103 -5.18 -10.97 -9.02
CA SER A 103 -3.87 -11.49 -9.45
C SER A 103 -2.70 -10.71 -8.85
N THR A 104 -2.88 -9.43 -8.56
CA THR A 104 -1.90 -8.56 -7.90
C THR A 104 -1.72 -8.92 -6.42
N GLU A 105 -2.79 -9.38 -5.74
CA GLU A 105 -2.81 -9.66 -4.31
C GLU A 105 -2.57 -11.15 -3.97
N ALA A 106 -2.70 -12.05 -4.94
CA ALA A 106 -2.74 -13.50 -4.73
C ALA A 106 -1.55 -14.10 -3.94
N ARG A 107 -0.40 -13.41 -3.91
CA ARG A 107 0.82 -13.88 -3.24
C ARG A 107 1.09 -13.21 -1.90
N THR A 108 0.21 -12.33 -1.42
CA THR A 108 0.44 -11.57 -0.17
C THR A 108 0.61 -12.51 1.02
N ALA A 109 -0.27 -13.49 1.21
CA ALA A 109 -0.15 -14.48 2.29
C ALA A 109 1.16 -15.27 2.22
N GLU A 110 1.48 -15.85 1.05
CA GLU A 110 2.73 -16.61 0.82
C GLU A 110 3.97 -15.77 1.16
N LEU A 111 4.00 -14.52 0.71
CA LEU A 111 5.12 -13.61 0.90
C LEU A 111 5.28 -13.20 2.38
N ILE A 112 4.17 -13.03 3.09
CA ILE A 112 4.18 -12.78 4.53
C ILE A 112 4.69 -14.01 5.29
N GLU A 113 4.22 -15.21 4.96
CA GLU A 113 4.62 -16.47 5.62
C GLU A 113 6.10 -16.80 5.41
N THR A 114 6.62 -16.50 4.23
CA THR A 114 7.98 -16.86 3.85
C THR A 114 9.03 -15.84 4.28
N SER A 115 8.66 -14.67 4.80
CA SER A 115 9.59 -13.65 5.31
C SER A 115 9.88 -13.85 6.81
N PRO A 116 11.08 -14.32 7.20
CA PRO A 116 11.41 -14.57 8.60
C PRO A 116 11.36 -13.32 9.47
N GLU A 117 11.83 -12.18 8.95
CA GLU A 117 11.85 -10.90 9.66
C GLU A 117 10.44 -10.38 9.93
N LEU A 118 9.56 -10.44 8.92
CA LEU A 118 8.17 -10.04 9.06
C LEU A 118 7.43 -10.96 10.04
N GLN A 119 7.60 -12.28 9.91
CA GLN A 119 7.03 -13.25 10.84
C GLN A 119 7.49 -13.04 12.28
N ALA A 120 8.76 -12.69 12.50
CA ALA A 120 9.27 -12.38 13.83
C ALA A 120 8.59 -11.13 14.42
N LEU A 121 8.43 -10.06 13.63
CA LEU A 121 7.73 -8.85 14.07
C LEU A 121 6.25 -9.09 14.33
N LEU A 122 5.55 -9.82 13.47
CA LEU A 122 4.14 -10.15 13.69
C LEU A 122 3.95 -10.87 15.03
N ARG A 123 4.79 -11.87 15.33
CA ARG A 123 4.77 -12.57 16.63
C ARG A 123 5.06 -11.64 17.81
N GLU A 124 6.01 -10.71 17.67
CA GLU A 124 6.33 -9.73 18.70
C GLU A 124 5.13 -8.85 19.07
N TYR A 125 4.30 -8.49 18.09
CA TYR A 125 3.07 -7.72 18.28
C TYR A 125 1.82 -8.56 18.55
N GLY A 126 1.96 -9.89 18.72
CA GLY A 126 0.83 -10.79 18.96
C GLY A 126 -0.11 -10.96 17.74
N LEU A 127 0.44 -10.81 16.54
CA LEU A 127 -0.22 -10.96 15.25
C LEU A 127 0.17 -12.28 14.58
N THR A 128 -0.71 -12.76 13.72
CA THR A 128 -0.49 -13.90 12.82
C THR A 128 -0.57 -13.45 11.36
N THR A 129 -0.12 -14.27 10.41
CA THR A 129 -0.35 -14.02 8.98
C THR A 129 -1.85 -13.81 8.68
N GLU A 130 -2.71 -14.64 9.27
CA GLU A 130 -4.17 -14.58 9.03
C GLU A 130 -4.76 -13.22 9.41
N ASP A 131 -4.19 -12.56 10.42
CA ASP A 131 -4.63 -11.24 10.87
C ASP A 131 -4.35 -10.13 9.87
N VAL A 132 -3.38 -10.31 8.97
CA VAL A 132 -2.81 -9.21 8.16
C VAL A 132 -2.73 -9.49 6.67
N ALA A 133 -2.90 -10.73 6.23
CA ALA A 133 -2.78 -11.10 4.82
C ALA A 133 -4.00 -10.74 3.97
N ASP A 134 -5.17 -10.59 4.60
CA ASP A 134 -6.42 -10.23 3.95
C ASP A 134 -7.00 -8.96 4.61
N TYR A 135 -6.71 -7.82 3.99
CA TYR A 135 -7.16 -6.52 4.49
C TYR A 135 -8.64 -6.24 4.20
N HIS A 136 -9.27 -6.97 3.26
CA HIS A 136 -10.71 -6.88 2.95
C HIS A 136 -11.60 -7.23 4.15
N ARG A 137 -11.04 -7.96 5.13
CA ARG A 137 -11.67 -8.25 6.42
C ARG A 137 -11.96 -7.00 7.26
N TYR A 138 -11.35 -5.87 6.92
CA TYR A 138 -11.40 -4.64 7.70
C TYR A 138 -12.01 -3.50 6.87
N PRO A 139 -13.31 -3.16 7.07
CA PRO A 139 -14.04 -2.16 6.27
C PRO A 139 -13.42 -0.76 6.16
N ILE A 140 -12.54 -0.39 7.11
CA ILE A 140 -11.79 0.87 7.09
C ILE A 140 -10.61 0.78 6.11
N ALA A 141 -9.95 -0.38 6.03
CA ALA A 141 -8.82 -0.63 5.15
C ALA A 141 -9.30 -0.83 3.70
N ASP A 142 -10.28 -1.73 3.48
CA ASP A 142 -11.02 -1.86 2.23
C ASP A 142 -12.50 -2.21 2.40
N ASN A 143 -13.30 -1.82 1.41
CA ASN A 143 -14.71 -2.16 1.29
C ASN A 143 -15.14 -2.21 -0.18
N ASP A 144 -16.30 -2.80 -0.47
CA ASP A 144 -16.76 -2.94 -1.86
C ASP A 144 -16.95 -1.58 -2.55
N SER A 145 -16.41 -1.48 -3.77
CA SER A 145 -16.66 -0.32 -4.65
C SER A 145 -18.17 -0.10 -4.86
N PRO A 146 -18.67 1.16 -4.83
CA PRO A 146 -17.94 2.43 -4.89
C PRO A 146 -17.68 3.07 -3.51
N GLN A 147 -17.68 2.31 -2.42
CA GLN A 147 -17.47 2.86 -1.08
C GLN A 147 -16.04 3.38 -0.90
N LEU A 148 -15.87 4.34 0.01
CA LEU A 148 -14.56 4.91 0.33
C LEU A 148 -13.83 4.01 1.32
N SER A 149 -12.59 3.67 1.03
CA SER A 149 -11.68 2.98 1.94
C SER A 149 -10.38 3.76 2.15
N ALA A 150 -9.55 3.34 3.12
CA ALA A 150 -8.23 3.94 3.32
C ALA A 150 -7.34 3.79 2.09
N ASP A 151 -7.36 2.62 1.44
CA ASP A 151 -6.68 2.38 0.17
C ASP A 151 -7.10 3.42 -0.89
N ARG A 152 -8.40 3.50 -1.18
CA ARG A 152 -8.92 4.43 -2.20
C ARG A 152 -8.68 5.89 -1.87
N LEU A 153 -8.79 6.27 -0.59
CA LEU A 153 -8.51 7.62 -0.15
C LEU A 153 -7.04 7.99 -0.36
N GLU A 154 -6.13 7.10 0.04
CA GLU A 154 -4.69 7.32 -0.04
C GLU A 154 -4.26 7.50 -1.49
N TYR A 155 -4.58 6.53 -2.37
CA TYR A 155 -4.14 6.64 -3.76
C TYR A 155 -4.80 7.81 -4.49
N THR A 156 -6.05 8.16 -4.15
CA THR A 156 -6.70 9.33 -4.76
C THR A 156 -5.95 10.62 -4.41
N LEU A 157 -5.58 10.80 -3.14
CA LEU A 157 -4.83 11.98 -2.71
C LEU A 157 -3.39 11.94 -3.22
N GLY A 158 -2.80 10.75 -3.28
CA GLY A 158 -1.44 10.57 -3.72
C GLY A 158 -1.26 10.80 -5.21
N ASP A 159 -2.16 10.27 -6.03
CA ASP A 159 -2.19 10.51 -7.46
C ASP A 159 -2.53 11.97 -7.78
N LEU A 160 -3.42 12.61 -7.02
CA LEU A 160 -3.72 14.03 -7.18
C LEU A 160 -2.45 14.89 -7.06
N ARG A 161 -1.54 14.57 -6.13
CA ARG A 161 -0.22 15.22 -6.06
C ARG A 161 0.74 14.73 -7.15
N CYS A 162 0.81 13.41 -7.38
CA CYS A 162 1.67 12.80 -8.41
C CYS A 162 1.47 13.47 -9.77
N TYR A 163 0.22 13.73 -10.12
CA TYR A 163 -0.21 14.30 -11.39
C TYR A 163 -0.11 15.82 -11.44
N GLY A 164 0.28 16.48 -10.33
CA GLY A 164 0.41 17.93 -10.24
C GLY A 164 -0.92 18.68 -10.11
N PHE A 165 -1.99 18.01 -9.67
CA PHE A 165 -3.29 18.64 -9.41
C PHE A 165 -3.38 19.30 -8.02
N ALA A 166 -2.46 19.00 -7.09
CA ALA A 166 -2.25 19.77 -5.87
C ALA A 166 -0.77 20.13 -5.67
N GLY A 167 -0.54 21.40 -5.30
CA GLY A 167 0.77 21.93 -4.94
C GLY A 167 1.19 21.58 -3.51
N ALA A 168 2.48 21.71 -3.24
CA ALA A 168 3.03 21.85 -1.90
C ALA A 168 3.04 23.35 -1.56
N ASP A 169 1.85 23.93 -1.35
CA ASP A 169 1.72 25.30 -0.85
C ASP A 169 1.86 25.34 0.68
#